data_AF-A0A1I1XKT8-F1
#
_entry.id   AF-A0A1I1XKT8-F1
#
_cell.length_a   1.000
_cell.length_b   1.000
_cell.length_c   1.000
_cell.angle_alpha   90.00
_cell.angle_beta   90.00
_cell.angle_gamma   90.00
#
_symmetry.space_group_name_H-M   'P 1'
#
loop_
_entity.id
_entity.type
_entity.pdbx_description
1 polymer ?
#
loop_
_entity_poly.entity_id
_entity_poly.type
_entity_poly.pdbx_seq_one_letter_code
_entity_poly.pdbx_strand_id
1 'polypeptide(L)' 'MVALSVILFPPLLIAFLLVMERVEEPLRRPAGPREVSEFLDTATPGEVDTLASSGLRRALSRWRRRRHKTGGTANPPMV' A
#
# COMPACT_ATOMS: atom_id res chain seq x y z
N MET A 1 6.44 31.24 32.53
CA MET A 1 6.56 29.87 31.97
C MET A 1 5.26 29.38 31.34
N VAL A 2 4.13 29.37 32.06
CA VAL A 2 2.83 28.88 31.56
C VAL A 2 2.31 29.61 30.31
N ALA A 3 2.39 30.95 30.28
CA ALA A 3 1.89 31.74 29.15
C ALA A 3 2.59 31.42 27.81
N LEU A 4 3.90 31.12 27.86
CA LEU A 4 4.65 30.73 26.67
C LEU A 4 4.16 29.38 26.13
N SER A 5 3.89 28.41 27.02
CA SER A 5 3.36 27.10 26.63
C SER A 5 1.99 27.21 25.97
N VAL A 6 1.10 28.08 26.46
CA VAL A 6 -0.25 28.25 25.87
C VAL A 6 -0.18 28.84 24.46
N ILE A 7 0.78 29.72 24.19
CA ILE A 7 0.97 30.32 22.85
C ILE A 7 1.67 29.34 21.91
N LEU A 8 2.66 28.61 22.41
CA LEU A 8 3.49 27.72 21.59
C LEU A 8 2.80 26.39 21.30
N PHE A 9 1.92 25.91 22.18
CA PHE A 9 1.29 24.60 22.06
C PHE A 9 0.37 24.44 20.85
N PRO A 10 -0.56 25.38 20.51
CA PRO A 10 -1.39 25.26 19.32
C PRO A 10 -0.61 25.14 18.01
N PRO A 11 0.39 26.00 17.70
CA PRO A 11 1.18 25.83 16.48
C PRO A 11 2.05 24.57 16.53
N LEU A 12 2.52 24.13 17.71
CA LEU A 12 3.26 22.87 17.84
C LEU A 12 2.40 21.66 17.48
N LEU A 13 1.13 21.63 17.91
CA LEU A 13 0.17 20.58 17.56
C LEU A 13 -0.14 20.58 16.06
N ILE A 14 -0.38 21.76 15.48
CA ILE A 14 -0.62 21.89 14.04
C ILE A 14 0.61 21.40 13.26
N ALA A 15 1.81 21.82 13.65
CA ALA A 15 3.05 21.35 13.05
C ALA A 15 3.22 19.84 13.21
N PHE A 16 2.90 19.27 14.37
CA PHE A 16 2.94 17.83 14.59
C PHE A 16 1.94 17.07 13.70
N LEU A 17 0.71 17.57 13.54
CA LEU A 17 -0.30 16.99 12.66
C LEU A 17 0.08 17.10 11.18
N LEU A 18 0.70 18.21 10.76
CA LEU A 18 1.24 18.37 9.41
C LEU A 18 2.46 17.46 9.18
N VAL A 19 3.31 17.27 10.18
CA VAL A 19 4.43 16.33 10.12
C VAL A 19 3.95 14.89 10.17
N MET A 20 2.82 14.59 10.82
CA MET A 20 2.20 13.27 10.74
C MET A 20 1.89 12.90 9.29
N GLU A 21 1.57 13.83 8.38
CA GLU A 21 1.50 13.51 6.94
C GLU A 21 2.82 12.94 6.41
N ARG A 22 3.95 13.50 6.83
CA ARG A 22 5.31 13.08 6.45
C ARG A 22 5.83 11.84 7.21
N VAL A 23 5.23 11.51 8.35
CA VAL A 23 5.47 10.28 9.14
C VAL A 23 4.47 9.17 8.77
N GLU A 24 3.34 9.51 8.15
CA GLU A 24 2.35 8.59 7.59
C GLU A 24 2.69 8.20 6.15
N GLU A 25 3.46 9.01 5.42
CA GLU A 25 3.94 8.70 4.07
C GLU A 25 4.76 7.39 3.97
N PRO A 26 5.59 7.00 4.96
CA PRO A 26 6.25 5.69 4.97
C PRO A 26 5.35 4.52 5.42
N LEU A 27 4.28 4.79 6.20
CA LEU A 27 3.34 3.75 6.65
C LEU A 27 2.13 3.57 5.71
N ARG A 28 1.93 4.48 4.74
CA ARG A 28 1.01 4.32 3.60
C ARG A 28 1.60 3.53 2.44
N ARG A 29 2.26 2.42 2.76
CA ARG A 29 2.34 1.24 1.87
C ARG A 29 1.58 0.03 2.47
N PRO A 30 0.30 0.15 2.91
CA PRO A 30 -0.58 -0.98 2.67
C PRO A 30 -0.66 -1.11 1.14
N ALA A 31 -0.72 -2.33 0.61
CA ALA A 31 -1.04 -2.54 -0.80
C ALA A 31 -2.11 -1.54 -1.23
N GLY A 32 -1.74 -0.56 -2.06
CA GLY A 32 -2.48 0.70 -2.16
C GLY A 32 -3.92 0.43 -2.60
N PRO A 33 -4.89 1.32 -2.33
CA PRO A 33 -6.23 1.25 -2.92
C PRO A 33 -6.18 0.94 -4.42
N ARG A 34 -5.13 1.44 -5.09
CA ARG A 34 -4.76 1.16 -6.48
C ARG A 34 -4.40 -0.30 -6.77
N GLU A 35 -3.62 -0.98 -5.92
CA GLU A 35 -3.25 -2.39 -6.09
C GLU A 35 -4.47 -3.30 -5.84
N VAL A 36 -5.35 -2.92 -4.91
CA VAL A 36 -6.62 -3.62 -4.67
C VAL A 36 -7.60 -3.41 -5.83
N SER A 37 -7.75 -2.19 -6.34
CA SER A 37 -8.61 -1.93 -7.50
C SER A 37 -8.12 -2.68 -8.73
N GLU A 38 -6.80 -2.72 -8.94
CA GLU A 38 -6.18 -3.42 -10.05
C GLU A 38 -6.26 -4.95 -9.90
N PHE A 39 -6.19 -5.45 -8.67
CA PHE A 39 -6.51 -6.83 -8.36
C PHE A 39 -7.97 -7.14 -8.72
N LEU A 40 -8.95 -6.34 -8.27
CA LEU A 40 -10.37 -6.60 -8.58
C LEU A 40 -10.66 -6.55 -10.08
N ASP A 41 -9.95 -5.71 -10.82
CA ASP A 41 -10.09 -5.57 -12.28
C ASP A 41 -9.44 -6.73 -13.05
N THR A 42 -8.31 -7.26 -12.57
CA THR A 42 -7.51 -8.26 -13.31
C THR A 42 -7.40 -9.64 -12.65
N ALA A 43 -8.06 -9.85 -11.51
CA ALA A 43 -8.04 -11.12 -10.78
C ALA A 43 -8.81 -12.18 -11.55
N THR A 44 -8.26 -13.39 -11.56
CA THR A 44 -8.98 -14.55 -12.10
C THR A 44 -9.91 -15.15 -11.05
N PRO A 45 -10.94 -15.91 -11.43
CA PRO A 45 -11.88 -16.54 -10.49
C PRO A 45 -11.21 -17.32 -9.35
N GLY A 46 -10.13 -18.06 -9.63
CA GLY A 46 -9.39 -18.79 -8.59
C GLY A 46 -8.65 -17.91 -7.57
N GLU A 47 -8.35 -16.65 -7.90
CA GLU A 47 -7.77 -15.69 -6.96
C GLU A 47 -8.84 -14.99 -6.12
N VAL A 48 -10.02 -14.75 -6.70
CA VAL A 48 -11.19 -14.26 -5.97
C VAL A 48 -11.67 -15.32 -4.98
N ASP A 49 -11.65 -16.60 -5.36
CA ASP A 49 -11.92 -17.72 -4.45
C ASP A 49 -10.88 -17.81 -3.32
N THR A 50 -9.60 -17.57 -3.64
CA THR A 50 -8.54 -17.46 -2.63
C THR A 50 -8.75 -16.26 -1.71
N LEU A 51 -9.26 -15.14 -2.22
CA LEU A 51 -9.63 -13.96 -1.44
C LEU A 51 -10.75 -14.29 -0.44
N ALA A 52 -11.79 -14.98 -0.88
CA ALA A 52 -12.92 -15.38 -0.04
C ALA A 52 -12.55 -16.42 1.02
N SER A 53 -11.72 -17.40 0.65
CA SER A 53 -11.36 -18.53 1.54
C SER A 53 -10.18 -18.26 2.47
N SER A 54 -9.21 -17.44 2.05
CA SER A 54 -7.92 -17.29 2.74
C SER A 54 -7.47 -15.83 2.95
N GLY A 55 -8.27 -14.87 2.48
CA GLY A 55 -8.08 -13.45 2.73
C GLY A 55 -7.18 -12.71 1.73
N LEU A 56 -7.25 -11.38 1.81
CA LEU A 56 -6.70 -10.42 0.85
C LEU A 56 -5.18 -10.55 0.67
N ARG A 57 -4.43 -10.77 1.76
CA ARG A 57 -2.97 -10.94 1.70
C ARG A 57 -2.55 -12.13 0.85
N ARG A 58 -3.24 -13.28 0.98
CA ARG A 58 -2.92 -14.50 0.25
C ARG A 58 -3.26 -14.33 -1.23
N ALA A 59 -4.43 -13.75 -1.54
CA ALA A 59 -4.87 -13.48 -2.91
C ALA A 59 -3.93 -12.52 -3.67
N LEU A 60 -3.57 -11.38 -3.08
CA LEU A 60 -2.62 -10.44 -3.71
C LEU A 60 -1.25 -11.05 -3.94
N SER A 61 -0.76 -11.88 -3.00
CA SER A 61 0.54 -12.53 -3.16
C SER A 61 0.60 -13.47 -4.37
N ARG A 62 -0.52 -14.17 -4.65
CA ARG A 62 -0.66 -15.08 -5.80
C ARG A 62 -0.76 -14.29 -7.10
N TRP A 63 -1.59 -13.26 -7.12
CA TRP A 63 -1.75 -12.37 -8.26
C TRP A 63 -0.46 -11.67 -8.67
N ARG A 64 0.27 -11.11 -7.70
CA ARG A 64 1.56 -10.45 -7.96
C ARG A 64 2.59 -11.41 -8.54
N ARG A 65 2.66 -12.65 -8.03
CA ARG A 65 3.55 -13.69 -8.57
C ARG A 65 3.22 -14.03 -10.02
N ARG A 66 1.94 -14.11 -10.38
CA ARG A 66 1.54 -14.37 -11.77
C ARG A 66 1.93 -13.24 -12.70
N ARG A 67 1.70 -11.99 -12.30
CA ARG A 67 2.13 -10.82 -13.10
C ARG A 67 3.64 -10.75 -13.29
N HIS A 68 4.42 -11.00 -12.24
CA HIS A 68 5.88 -11.02 -12.36
C HIS A 68 6.36 -12.15 -13.28
N LYS A 69 5.69 -13.32 -13.25
CA LYS A 69 6.01 -14.42 -14.16
C LYS A 69 5.72 -14.07 -15.62
N THR A 70 4.62 -13.38 -15.90
CA THR A 70 4.29 -12.95 -17.27
C THR A 70 5.26 -11.88 -17.80
N GLY A 71 5.70 -10.94 -16.94
CA GLY A 71 6.67 -9.91 -17.32
C GLY A 71 8.12 -10.38 -17.50
N GLY A 72 8.49 -11.53 -16.94
CA GLY A 72 9.85 -12.09 -17.03
C GLY A 72 10.15 -12.88 -18.31
N THR A 73 9.14 -13.19 -19.12
CA THR A 73 9.30 -14.00 -20.36
C THR A 73 9.54 -13.19 -21.63
N ALA A 74 9.64 -11.85 -21.53
CA ALA A 74 9.89 -10.97 -22.68
C ALA A 74 11.38 -10.77 -23.00
N ASN A 75 12.29 -11.54 -22.38
CA ASN A 75 13.69 -11.53 -22.77
C ASN A 75 14.18 -12.98 -22.93
N PRO A 76 14.11 -13.56 -24.15
CA PRO A 76 14.89 -14.76 -24.43
C PRO A 76 16.38 -14.41 -24.25
N PRO A 77 17.20 -15.28 -23.64
CA PRO A 77 18.63 -15.07 -23.63
C PRO A 77 19.11 -15.08 -25.09
N MET A 78 19.33 -13.89 -25.65
CA MET A 78 20.10 -13.76 -26.88
C MET A 78 21.56 -13.96 -26.50
N VAL A 79 22.03 -15.16 -26.86
CA VAL A 79 23.41 -15.60 -27.18
C VAL A 79 24.57 -14.74 -26.68
#